data_AF-A0A3D2IB99-F1
#
_entry.id   AF-A0A3D2IB99-F1
#
_cell.length_a   1.000
_cell.length_b   1.000
_cell.length_c   1.000
_cell.angle_alpha   90.00
_cell.angle_beta   90.00
_cell.angle_gamma   90.00
#
_symmetry.space_group_name_H-M   'P 1'
#
loop_
_entity.id
_entity.type
_entity.pdbx_description
1 polymer ?
#
loop_
_entity_poly.entity_id
_entity_poly.type
_entity_poly.pdbx_seq_one_letter_code
_entity_poly.pdbx_strand_id
1 'polypeptide(L)' 'GTIDADYRGEVKVIAVNHGKENFIVNHGDRIAQMVIAPVTQFSVEEVEELDSTERGEGGFGSTGID' A
#
# COMPACT_ATOMS: atom_id res chain seq x y z
N GLY A 1 -5.64 0.12 -2.36
CA GLY A 1 -5.89 1.54 -2.08
C GLY A 1 -5.96 1.74 -0.59
N THR A 2 -5.68 2.95 -0.11
CA THR A 2 -5.83 3.33 1.30
C THR A 2 -7.18 4.02 1.47
N ILE A 3 -7.91 3.69 2.54
CA ILE A 3 -9.18 4.32 2.90
C ILE A 3 -8.98 4.93 4.27
N ASP A 4 -9.10 6.26 4.36
CA ASP A 4 -8.94 6.97 5.63
C ASP A 4 -10.15 6.77 6.55
N ALA A 5 -9.91 6.80 7.86
CA ALA A 5 -10.92 6.52 8.88
C ALA A 5 -12.09 7.52 8.88
N ASP A 6 -11.88 8.72 8.34
CA ASP A 6 -12.87 9.78 8.20
C ASP A 6 -13.57 9.82 6.83
N TYR A 7 -13.18 8.96 5.89
CA TYR A 7 -13.85 8.85 4.60
C TYR A 7 -15.27 8.29 4.76
N ARG A 8 -16.25 8.95 4.12
CA ARG A 8 -17.69 8.58 4.16
C ARG A 8 -18.34 8.47 2.78
N GLY A 9 -17.56 8.66 1.71
CA GLY A 9 -18.06 8.51 0.35
C GLY A 9 -18.24 7.05 -0.06
N GLU A 10 -18.73 6.85 -1.29
CA GLU A 10 -18.77 5.54 -1.92
C GLU A 10 -17.35 4.99 -2.12
N VAL A 11 -17.09 3.80 -1.58
CA VAL A 11 -15.81 3.11 -1.81
C VAL A 11 -15.76 2.57 -3.24
N LYS A 12 -14.75 2.98 -4.00
CA LYS A 12 -14.50 2.50 -5.36
C LYS A 12 -13.24 1.66 -5.42
N VAL A 13 -13.23 0.68 -6.33
CA VAL A 13 -12.06 -0.18 -6.59
C VAL A 13 -11.33 0.34 -7.82
N ILE A 14 -10.06 0.71 -7.66
CA ILE A 14 -9.16 0.99 -8.79
C ILE A 14 -8.73 -0.37 -9.36
N ALA A 15 -9.37 -0.78 -10.45
CA ALA A 15 -9.07 -2.02 -11.14
C ALA A 15 -8.08 -1.77 -12.29
N VAL A 16 -7.11 -2.67 -12.44
CA VAL A 16 -6.19 -2.69 -13.57
C VAL A 16 -6.14 -4.11 -14.15
N ASN A 17 -6.36 -4.22 -15.45
CA ASN A 17 -6.16 -5.46 -16.18
C ASN A 17 -4.76 -5.41 -16.80
N HIS A 18 -3.83 -6.19 -16.24
CA HIS A 18 -2.47 -6.34 -16.79
C HIS A 18 -2.37 -7.43 -17.87
N GLY A 19 -3.47 -8.15 -18.14
CA GLY A 19 -3.56 -9.13 -19.21
C GLY A 19 -3.66 -8.48 -20.60
N LYS A 20 -3.52 -9.30 -21.63
CA LYS A 20 -3.67 -8.87 -23.04
C LYS A 20 -5.12 -8.95 -23.54
N GLU A 21 -5.95 -9.71 -22.84
CA GLU A 21 -7.34 -9.95 -23.21
C GLU A 21 -8.29 -9.12 -22.38
N ASN A 22 -9.48 -8.86 -22.93
CA ASN A 22 -10.55 -8.18 -22.20
C ASN A 22 -11.00 -9.00 -21.00
N PHE A 23 -11.25 -8.32 -19.87
CA PHE A 23 -11.86 -8.91 -18.69
C PHE A 23 -13.19 -8.21 -18.41
N ILE A 24 -14.28 -8.97 -18.41
CA ILE A 24 -15.64 -8.46 -18.19
C ILE A 24 -15.96 -8.62 -16.70
N VAL A 25 -16.22 -7.51 -16.02
CA VAL A 25 -16.76 -7.50 -14.65
C VAL A 25 -18.28 -7.43 -14.74
N ASN A 26 -18.96 -8.42 -14.17
CA ASN A 26 -20.41 -8.43 -14.07
C ASN A 26 -20.87 -7.90 -12.71
N HIS A 27 -22.14 -7.48 -12.65
CA HIS A 27 -22.74 -7.09 -11.38
C HIS A 27 -22.74 -8.27 -10.40
N GLY A 28 -22.21 -8.06 -9.19
CA GLY A 28 -22.10 -9.08 -8.14
C GLY A 28 -20.76 -9.82 -8.11
N ASP A 29 -19.87 -9.61 -9.09
CA ASP A 29 -18.55 -10.22 -9.08
C ASP A 29 -17.71 -9.70 -7.91
N ARG A 30 -16.99 -10.61 -7.25
CA ARG A 30 -16.00 -10.26 -6.22
C ARG A 30 -14.70 -9.85 -6.90
N ILE A 31 -14.41 -8.54 -6.94
CA ILE A 31 -13.27 -7.97 -7.68
C ILE A 31 -12.11 -7.45 -6.81
N ALA A 32 -12.27 -7.43 -5.50
CA ALA A 32 -11.25 -7.02 -4.53
C ALA A 32 -11.59 -7.55 -3.13
N GLN A 33 -10.68 -7.34 -2.18
CA GLN A 33 -10.88 -7.60 -0.76
C GLN A 33 -10.44 -6.40 0.07
N MET A 34 -11.06 -6.21 1.23
CA MET A 34 -10.69 -5.19 2.21
C MET A 34 -9.93 -5.83 3.35
N VAL A 35 -8.87 -5.16 3.82
CA VAL A 35 -8.14 -5.55 5.02
C VAL A 35 -8.21 -4.39 6.00
N ILE A 36 -8.66 -4.66 7.22
CA ILE A 36 -8.65 -3.69 8.31
C ILE A 36 -7.34 -3.86 9.08
N ALA A 37 -6.45 -2.88 8.97
CA ALA A 37 -5.14 -2.90 9.64
C ALA A 37 -5.05 -1.78 10.68
N PRO A 38 -4.42 -2.00 11.84
CA PRO A 38 -4.15 -0.93 12.80
C PRO A 38 -3.19 0.09 12.20
N VAL A 39 -3.40 1.38 12.52
CA VAL A 39 -2.53 2.48 12.12
C VAL A 39 -2.14 3.31 13.35
N THR A 40 -0.88 3.72 13.44
CA THR A 40 -0.38 4.58 14.51
C THR A 40 -0.32 6.02 14.02
N GLN A 41 -0.90 6.94 14.78
CA GLN A 41 -0.70 8.38 14.60
C GLN A 41 0.51 8.82 15.41
N PHE A 42 1.38 9.64 14.80
CA PHE A 42 2.58 10.16 15.46
C PHE A 42 2.84 11.60 15.03
N SER A 43 3.53 12.35 15.88
CA SER A 43 4.03 13.68 15.55
C SER A 43 5.35 13.55 14.81
N VAL A 44 5.52 14.30 13.73
CA VAL A 44 6.80 14.38 13.00
C VAL A 44 7.73 15.35 13.74
N GLU A 45 8.96 14.93 13.98
CA GLU A 45 10.05 15.74 14.54
C GLU A 45 11.17 15.83 13.51
N GLU A 46 11.58 17.05 13.17
CA GLU A 46 12.67 17.31 12.22
C GLU A 46 14.02 17.29 12.95
N VAL A 47 15.00 16.58 12.39
CA VAL A 47 16.35 16.43 12.94
C VAL A 47 17.39 16.59 11.83
N GLU A 48 18.60 17.03 12.19
CA GLU A 48 19.69 17.18 11.23
C GLU A 48 20.20 15.82 10.71
N GLU A 49 20.28 14.82 11.59
CA GLU A 49 20.77 13.47 11.27
C GLU A 49 20.00 12.39 12.04
N LEU A 50 19.86 11.21 11.44
CA LEU A 50 19.28 10.01 12.07
C LEU A 50 20.39 9.11 12.63
N ASP A 51 20.08 8.34 13.66
CA ASP A 51 21.00 7.32 14.20
C ASP A 51 21.33 6.23 13.17
N SER A 52 22.56 5.71 13.22
CA SER A 52 22.99 4.59 12.39
C SER A 52 22.30 3.27 12.79
N THR A 53 22.03 2.40 11.82
CA THR A 53 21.53 1.03 12.06
C THR A 53 22.37 0.03 11.25
N GLU A 54 22.32 -1.26 11.61
CA GLU A 54 23.00 -2.32 10.84
C GLU A 54 22.58 -2.35 9.37
N ARG A 55 21.31 -2.03 9.07
CA ARG A 55 20.80 -1.96 7.69
C ARG A 55 21.30 -0.72 6.93
N GLY A 56 21.50 0.40 7.63
CA GLY A 56 21.90 1.68 7.03
C GLY A 56 21.04 2.08 5.82
N GLU A 57 21.71 2.50 4.75
CA GLU A 57 21.09 2.89 3.47
C GLU A 57 20.72 1.70 2.57
N GLY A 58 20.88 0.46 3.05
CA GLY A 58 20.58 -0.74 2.28
C GLY A 58 19.10 -0.82 1.85
N GLY A 59 18.86 -1.08 0.57
CA GLY A 59 17.53 -1.23 -0.02
C GLY A 59 17.61 -1.93 -1.38
N PHE A 60 16.47 -2.13 -2.05
CA PHE A 60 16.42 -2.61 -3.43
C PHE A 60 17.25 -3.87 -3.73
N GLY A 61 17.14 -4.90 -2.88
CA GLY A 61 17.88 -6.15 -3.08
C GLY A 61 19.35 -6.10 -2.65
N SER A 62 19.72 -5.16 -1.77
CA SER A 62 21.09 -5.04 -1.22
C SER A 62 21.62 -6.29 -0.50
N THR A 63 20.74 -7.24 -0.16
CA THR A 63 21.11 -8.52 0.46
C THR A 63 21.50 -9.60 -0.56
N GLY A 64 21.47 -9.31 -1.85
CA GLY A 64 21.72 -10.28 -2.91
C GLY A 64 20.54 -11.20 -3.20
N ILE A 65 20.78 -12.20 -4.04
CA ILE A 65 19.77 -13.14 -4.57
C ILE A 65 20.18 -14.61 -4.40
N ASP A 66 21.23 -14.88 -3.62
CA ASP A 66 21.76 -16.24 -3.41
C ASP A 66 20.74 -17.16 -2.72
#